data_AF-A0A3N5YYG8-F1
#
_entry.id   AF-A0A3N5YYG8-F1
#
_cell.length_a   1.000
_cell.length_b   1.000
_cell.length_c   1.000
_cell.angle_alpha   90.00
_cell.angle_beta   90.00
_cell.angle_gamma   90.00
#
_symmetry.space_group_name_H-M   'P 1'
#
loop_
_entity.id
_entity.type
_entity.pdbx_description
1 polymer ?
#
loop_
_entity_poly.entity_id
_entity_poly.type
_entity_poly.pdbx_seq_one_letter_code
_entity_poly.pdbx_strand_id
1 'polypeptide(L)'
;MNLCHMVLSRSQLNAVAKLREAGIISRNLVVLPNMSNISLANNGTHISLGSRKLTKLLNNRRSGFGANHEKYIGDLAIKIIEHFLPLFVATYSAAPYRMDYRYFHPETALGFLPHELDFTHLRMLWRRWKKKARLAICGITVTPFGPEWLDCQMSRLMGLNGDFINDFRLIDYPVSLLSSAESPGLDGMPGNDKRLKKDLADMGIFDTAMPMYLLYRLREHAARGFSGFEGRYYSLFENFTQDMGHALSMQTLVTALAFKYILKGEITHFHIPDQPFVESERRQIFFGSAIGIPTFYVQKDTKNLLMAKILKKTKKIRPSNRYKGYLRVYNIEYRRALIEILKEDASDLIEMMRLGETIRDLLERTENPAFSTAGKLTREILEQTGASSPMKLSGDEFNLSAEQYYRDILRKRHICEAFGILEEDVKKLEGYAILDRYECNTALSSILKERNASEFFESVKIGILDETIPVDELKTLIRIILLSVYTDMKVLEARN
;
A
#
# COMPACT_ATOMS: atom_id res chain seq x y z
N MET A 1 -13.85 16.60 -1.32
CA MET A 1 -14.35 15.43 -0.57
C MET A 1 -15.69 14.93 -1.11
N ASN A 2 -16.73 15.75 -1.22
CA ASN A 2 -18.08 15.32 -1.65
C ASN A 2 -18.13 14.43 -2.92
N LEU A 3 -17.40 14.79 -3.98
CA LEU A 3 -17.32 13.96 -5.20
C LEU A 3 -16.74 12.57 -4.92
N CYS A 4 -15.64 12.50 -4.15
CA CYS A 4 -15.02 11.25 -3.77
C CYS A 4 -16.00 10.35 -3.01
N HIS A 5 -16.67 10.89 -1.99
CA HIS A 5 -17.68 10.14 -1.24
C HIS A 5 -18.77 9.61 -2.18
N MET A 6 -19.36 10.47 -3.01
CA MET A 6 -20.42 10.08 -3.94
C MET A 6 -20.01 8.94 -4.88
N VAL A 7 -18.81 9.03 -5.46
CA VAL A 7 -18.30 8.00 -6.37
C VAL A 7 -18.04 6.69 -5.64
N LEU A 8 -17.47 6.75 -4.44
CA LEU A 8 -17.17 5.56 -3.66
C LEU A 8 -18.44 4.85 -3.18
N SER A 9 -19.47 5.59 -2.75
CA SER A 9 -20.78 5.00 -2.43
C SER A 9 -21.41 4.33 -3.65
N ARG A 10 -21.39 4.99 -4.82
CA ARG A 10 -21.91 4.42 -6.08
C ARG A 10 -21.14 3.19 -6.51
N SER A 11 -19.81 3.21 -6.39
CA SER A 11 -18.98 2.06 -6.69
C SER A 11 -19.33 0.87 -5.79
N GLN A 12 -19.51 1.06 -4.48
CA GLN A 12 -19.91 -0.04 -3.59
C GLN A 12 -21.26 -0.66 -3.98
N LEU A 13 -22.23 0.15 -4.41
CA LEU A 13 -23.50 -0.38 -4.94
C LEU A 13 -23.29 -1.20 -6.22
N ASN A 14 -22.46 -0.72 -7.14
CA ASN A 14 -22.14 -1.45 -8.38
C ASN A 14 -21.26 -2.70 -8.14
N ALA A 15 -20.53 -2.77 -7.03
CA ALA A 15 -19.78 -3.95 -6.63
C ALA A 15 -20.71 -5.16 -6.39
N VAL A 16 -21.91 -4.92 -5.84
CA VAL A 16 -22.92 -5.97 -5.61
C VAL A 16 -23.35 -6.63 -6.92
N ALA A 17 -23.57 -5.83 -7.98
CA ALA A 17 -23.92 -6.35 -9.30
C ALA A 17 -22.81 -7.26 -9.85
N LYS A 18 -21.55 -6.81 -9.76
CA LYS A 18 -20.39 -7.62 -10.16
C LYS A 18 -20.22 -8.91 -9.34
N LEU A 19 -20.52 -8.87 -8.03
CA LEU A 19 -20.48 -10.07 -7.19
C LEU A 19 -21.53 -11.10 -7.59
N ARG A 20 -22.72 -10.64 -8.03
CA ARG A 20 -23.76 -11.51 -8.58
C ARG A 20 -23.35 -12.09 -9.94
N GLU A 21 -22.79 -11.28 -10.84
CA GLU A 21 -22.25 -11.74 -12.14
C GLU A 21 -21.12 -12.75 -11.95
N ALA A 22 -20.26 -12.54 -10.96
CA ALA A 22 -19.21 -13.48 -10.58
C ALA A 22 -19.76 -14.76 -9.91
N GLY A 23 -21.06 -14.89 -9.68
CA GLY A 23 -21.67 -16.04 -9.00
C GLY A 23 -21.23 -16.20 -7.54
N ILE A 24 -20.78 -15.12 -6.90
CA ILE A 24 -20.41 -15.10 -5.48
C ILE A 24 -21.65 -14.90 -4.62
N ILE A 25 -22.52 -13.98 -5.03
CA ILE A 25 -23.86 -13.80 -4.45
C ILE A 25 -24.83 -14.62 -5.28
N SER A 26 -25.46 -15.62 -4.66
CA SER A 26 -26.42 -16.52 -5.30
C SER A 26 -27.87 -16.27 -4.88
N ARG A 27 -28.10 -15.37 -3.92
CA ARG A 27 -29.42 -15.07 -3.34
C ARG A 27 -29.76 -13.59 -3.52
N ASN A 28 -31.05 -13.28 -3.55
CA ASN A 28 -31.54 -11.90 -3.66
C ASN A 28 -31.46 -11.12 -2.34
N LEU A 29 -31.10 -11.78 -1.23
CA LEU A 29 -30.90 -11.10 0.03
C LEU A 29 -29.44 -10.66 0.12
N VAL A 30 -29.24 -9.34 0.07
CA VAL A 30 -27.93 -8.68 0.13
C VAL A 30 -28.02 -7.57 1.16
N VAL A 31 -26.99 -7.41 1.97
CA VAL A 31 -26.86 -6.27 2.87
C VAL A 31 -26.37 -5.09 2.05
N LEU A 32 -27.20 -4.05 1.89
CA LEU A 32 -26.76 -2.86 1.17
C LEU A 32 -25.63 -2.17 1.96
N PRO A 33 -24.52 -1.83 1.29
CA PRO A 33 -23.41 -1.17 1.97
C PRO A 33 -23.83 0.22 2.45
N ASN A 34 -23.31 0.62 3.62
CA ASN A 34 -23.52 1.97 4.12
C ASN A 34 -22.84 2.99 3.19
N MET A 35 -23.63 3.95 2.69
CA MET A 35 -23.18 4.96 1.73
C MET A 35 -22.11 5.92 2.29
N SER A 36 -21.87 5.91 3.60
CA SER A 36 -20.81 6.67 4.26
C SER A 36 -20.05 5.75 5.20
N ASN A 37 -18.78 5.49 4.91
CA ASN A 37 -17.90 4.74 5.80
C ASN A 37 -16.66 5.57 6.18
N ILE A 38 -16.04 5.22 7.31
CA ILE A 38 -14.83 5.88 7.82
C ILE A 38 -13.65 5.71 6.85
N SER A 39 -13.75 4.77 5.91
CA SER A 39 -12.75 4.61 4.85
C SER A 39 -12.58 5.84 3.96
N LEU A 40 -13.54 6.76 3.96
CA LEU A 40 -13.48 7.97 3.13
C LEU A 40 -12.59 9.08 3.72
N ALA A 41 -12.15 8.95 4.98
CA ALA A 41 -11.42 10.01 5.70
C ALA A 41 -9.90 9.98 5.52
N ASN A 42 -9.30 8.86 5.08
CA ASN A 42 -7.84 8.74 4.96
C ASN A 42 -7.41 8.12 3.62
N ASN A 43 -6.73 8.90 2.78
CA ASN A 43 -6.25 8.47 1.45
C ASN A 43 -4.84 7.81 1.49
N GLY A 44 -4.30 7.55 2.68
CA GLY A 44 -2.97 6.96 2.88
C GLY A 44 -1.82 7.95 2.74
N THR A 45 -0.60 7.45 2.93
CA THR A 45 0.66 8.18 2.74
C THR A 45 1.15 8.01 1.31
N HIS A 46 1.40 9.11 0.61
CA HIS A 46 1.84 9.12 -0.79
C HIS A 46 3.31 9.54 -0.83
N ILE A 47 4.18 8.65 -1.30
CA ILE A 47 5.62 8.91 -1.34
C ILE A 47 6.08 8.99 -2.80
N SER A 48 6.48 10.20 -3.20
CA SER A 48 6.95 10.48 -4.57
C SER A 48 8.47 10.43 -4.68
N LEU A 49 8.96 9.71 -5.69
CA LEU A 49 10.35 9.63 -6.11
C LEU A 49 10.51 10.43 -7.40
N GLY A 50 11.21 11.56 -7.34
CA GLY A 50 11.55 12.36 -8.52
C GLY A 50 12.88 11.93 -9.15
N SER A 51 12.90 11.74 -10.47
CA SER A 51 14.14 11.47 -11.21
C SER A 51 14.69 12.75 -11.84
N ARG A 52 15.83 13.23 -11.31
CA ARG A 52 16.54 14.39 -11.88
C ARG A 52 16.98 14.12 -13.32
N LYS A 53 17.43 12.91 -13.63
CA LYS A 53 17.89 12.53 -14.98
C LYS A 53 16.74 12.55 -15.99
N LEU A 54 15.63 11.88 -15.69
CA LEU A 54 14.46 11.85 -16.59
C LEU A 54 13.89 13.26 -16.77
N THR A 55 13.81 14.04 -15.68
CA THR A 55 13.37 15.44 -15.72
C THR A 55 14.28 16.29 -16.61
N LYS A 56 15.61 16.18 -16.50
CA LYS A 56 16.57 16.88 -17.38
C LYS A 56 16.42 16.46 -18.85
N LEU A 57 16.20 15.17 -19.11
CA LEU A 57 16.00 14.67 -20.47
C LEU A 57 14.71 15.23 -21.10
N LEU A 58 13.61 15.29 -20.35
CA LEU A 58 12.33 15.84 -20.83
C LEU A 58 12.37 17.36 -21.01
N ASN A 59 13.14 18.07 -20.19
CA ASN A 59 13.36 19.51 -20.38
C ASN A 59 14.21 19.82 -21.62
N ASN A 60 15.11 18.92 -22.01
CA ASN A 60 15.94 19.10 -23.19
C ASN A 60 15.29 18.51 -24.44
N ARG A 61 14.71 19.36 -25.30
CA ARG A 61 14.09 18.94 -26.58
C ARG A 61 15.03 18.16 -27.51
N ARG A 62 16.36 18.31 -27.38
CA ARG A 62 17.35 17.59 -28.21
C ARG A 62 17.68 16.19 -27.68
N SER A 63 17.16 15.78 -26.52
CA SER A 63 17.47 14.49 -25.91
C SER A 63 16.87 13.29 -26.67
N GLY A 64 15.85 13.51 -27.51
CA GLY A 64 15.04 12.45 -28.13
C GLY A 64 14.08 11.75 -27.15
N PHE A 65 14.14 12.05 -25.85
CA PHE A 65 13.24 11.51 -24.83
C PHE A 65 12.06 12.46 -24.63
N GLY A 66 10.84 11.99 -24.82
CA GLY A 66 9.63 12.81 -24.82
C GLY A 66 8.49 12.14 -24.05
N ALA A 67 7.32 12.80 -24.00
CA ALA A 67 6.17 12.34 -23.23
C ALA A 67 5.71 10.91 -23.59
N ASN A 68 5.77 10.54 -24.87
CA ASN A 68 5.44 9.17 -25.29
C ASN A 68 6.41 8.13 -24.72
N HIS A 69 7.71 8.46 -24.66
CA HIS A 69 8.73 7.59 -24.07
C HIS A 69 8.58 7.51 -22.55
N GLU A 70 8.31 8.64 -21.89
CA GLU A 70 7.99 8.69 -20.46
C GLU A 70 6.81 7.79 -20.11
N LYS A 71 5.72 7.89 -20.89
CA LYS A 71 4.52 7.10 -20.68
C LYS A 71 4.76 5.60 -20.90
N TYR A 72 5.41 5.24 -22.01
CA TYR A 72 5.72 3.86 -22.35
C TYR A 72 6.58 3.19 -21.28
N ILE A 73 7.69 3.82 -20.88
CA ILE A 73 8.58 3.26 -19.85
C ILE A 73 7.90 3.29 -18.48
N GLY A 74 7.16 4.35 -18.18
CA GLY A 74 6.47 4.53 -16.90
C GLY A 74 5.43 3.44 -16.63
N ASP A 75 4.57 3.16 -17.60
CA ASP A 75 3.56 2.11 -17.46
C ASP A 75 4.18 0.72 -17.34
N LEU A 76 5.23 0.44 -18.12
CA LEU A 76 5.96 -0.83 -17.99
C LEU A 76 6.63 -0.98 -16.62
N ALA A 77 7.21 0.09 -16.09
CA ALA A 77 7.81 0.07 -14.75
C ALA A 77 6.75 -0.24 -13.68
N ILE A 78 5.56 0.38 -13.78
CA ILE A 78 4.43 0.09 -12.87
C ILE A 78 4.06 -1.39 -12.93
N LYS A 79 3.93 -1.99 -14.13
CA LYS A 79 3.63 -3.42 -14.28
C LYS A 79 4.65 -4.33 -13.62
N ILE A 80 5.95 -4.00 -13.76
CA ILE A 80 7.02 -4.78 -13.13
C ILE A 80 6.89 -4.68 -11.61
N ILE A 81 6.75 -3.45 -11.08
CA ILE A 81 6.66 -3.17 -9.64
C ILE A 81 5.47 -3.89 -8.98
N GLU A 82 4.31 -4.00 -9.67
CA GLU A 82 3.14 -4.72 -9.17
C GLU A 82 3.43 -6.17 -8.73
N HIS A 83 4.44 -6.83 -9.33
CA HIS A 83 4.84 -8.19 -8.94
C HIS A 83 5.55 -8.25 -7.59
N PHE A 84 6.17 -7.15 -7.17
CA PHE A 84 6.95 -7.03 -5.93
C PHE A 84 6.15 -6.42 -4.77
N LEU A 85 4.97 -5.85 -5.03
CA LEU A 85 4.11 -5.27 -3.98
C LEU A 85 3.76 -6.21 -2.82
N PRO A 86 3.65 -7.56 -2.99
CA PRO A 86 3.47 -8.47 -1.86
C PRO A 86 4.59 -8.43 -0.81
N LEU A 87 5.76 -7.87 -1.11
CA LEU A 87 6.84 -7.67 -0.15
C LEU A 87 6.58 -6.51 0.82
N PHE A 88 5.69 -5.58 0.48
CA PHE A 88 5.42 -4.38 1.28
C PHE A 88 4.25 -4.58 2.25
N VAL A 89 3.18 -5.21 1.76
CA VAL A 89 1.92 -5.39 2.51
C VAL A 89 2.14 -6.27 3.74
N ALA A 90 1.61 -5.82 4.88
CA ALA A 90 1.80 -6.41 6.20
C ALA A 90 3.25 -6.41 6.72
N THR A 91 4.25 -6.33 5.84
CA THR A 91 5.68 -6.28 6.16
C THR A 91 6.09 -4.92 6.74
N TYR A 92 5.78 -3.85 6.01
CA TYR A 92 6.16 -2.47 6.34
C TYR A 92 4.96 -1.58 6.65
N SER A 93 3.80 -1.89 6.10
CA SER A 93 2.56 -1.18 6.44
C SER A 93 1.44 -2.18 6.66
N ALA A 94 0.55 -1.90 7.61
CA ALA A 94 -0.56 -2.77 7.93
C ALA A 94 -1.75 -2.00 8.52
N ALA A 95 -2.93 -2.63 8.47
CA ALA A 95 -4.13 -2.18 9.15
C ALA A 95 -4.85 -3.41 9.70
N PRO A 96 -4.35 -3.99 10.82
CA PRO A 96 -4.96 -5.13 11.47
C PRO A 96 -6.45 -4.90 11.76
N TYR A 97 -7.28 -5.89 11.44
CA TYR A 97 -8.72 -5.79 11.64
C TYR A 97 -9.33 -7.14 11.97
N ARG A 98 -10.28 -7.14 12.90
CA ARG A 98 -11.05 -8.33 13.27
C ARG A 98 -12.44 -8.25 12.68
N MET A 99 -12.73 -9.17 11.75
CA MET A 99 -14.03 -9.26 11.10
C MET A 99 -14.82 -10.43 11.68
N ASP A 100 -15.84 -10.11 12.47
CA ASP A 100 -16.74 -11.12 13.03
C ASP A 100 -17.56 -11.84 11.97
N TYR A 101 -18.02 -13.04 12.32
CA TYR A 101 -18.86 -13.84 11.45
C TYR A 101 -20.04 -13.05 10.90
N ARG A 102 -20.80 -12.34 11.74
CA ARG A 102 -21.97 -11.55 11.33
C ARG A 102 -21.69 -10.50 10.24
N TYR A 103 -20.45 -10.05 10.10
CA TYR A 103 -20.05 -9.07 9.10
C TYR A 103 -19.41 -9.72 7.86
N PHE A 104 -19.29 -11.05 7.83
CA PHE A 104 -18.66 -11.81 6.75
C PHE A 104 -19.58 -12.04 5.54
N HIS A 105 -20.40 -11.03 5.23
CA HIS A 105 -21.18 -10.95 4.01
C HIS A 105 -20.26 -10.70 2.80
N PRO A 106 -20.43 -11.38 1.65
CA PRO A 106 -19.58 -11.17 0.48
C PRO A 106 -19.44 -9.69 0.08
N GLU A 107 -20.55 -8.95 0.08
CA GLU A 107 -20.65 -7.54 -0.26
C GLU A 107 -19.91 -6.61 0.71
N THR A 108 -19.82 -6.99 1.98
CA THR A 108 -19.07 -6.24 3.01
C THR A 108 -17.61 -6.67 3.03
N ALA A 109 -17.35 -7.98 3.01
CA ALA A 109 -16.03 -8.55 3.16
C ALA A 109 -15.15 -8.32 1.92
N LEU A 110 -15.71 -8.40 0.71
CA LEU A 110 -14.94 -8.18 -0.52
C LEU A 110 -14.79 -6.70 -0.88
N GLY A 111 -15.51 -5.79 -0.23
CA GLY A 111 -15.35 -4.35 -0.39
C GLY A 111 -15.27 -3.91 -1.86
N PHE A 112 -14.14 -3.30 -2.24
CA PHE A 112 -13.92 -2.80 -3.60
C PHE A 112 -13.27 -3.82 -4.55
N LEU A 113 -12.86 -5.00 -4.08
CA LEU A 113 -12.21 -6.03 -4.88
C LEU A 113 -12.95 -6.40 -6.19
N PRO A 114 -14.30 -6.37 -6.28
CA PRO A 114 -15.01 -6.60 -7.55
C PRO A 114 -14.65 -5.62 -8.67
N HIS A 115 -14.10 -4.44 -8.34
CA HIS A 115 -13.61 -3.46 -9.30
C HIS A 115 -12.11 -3.55 -9.54
N GLU A 116 -11.39 -4.36 -8.78
CA GLU A 116 -9.92 -4.43 -8.77
C GLU A 116 -9.39 -5.79 -9.25
N LEU A 117 -10.25 -6.80 -9.28
CA LEU A 117 -9.94 -8.16 -9.74
C LEU A 117 -10.99 -8.65 -10.73
N ASP A 118 -10.51 -9.44 -11.70
CA ASP A 118 -11.34 -10.23 -12.60
C ASP A 118 -12.16 -11.26 -11.81
N PHE A 119 -13.37 -11.57 -12.29
CA PHE A 119 -14.31 -12.48 -11.65
C PHE A 119 -13.72 -13.87 -11.38
N THR A 120 -12.74 -14.32 -12.18
CA THR A 120 -12.06 -15.61 -11.97
C THR A 120 -11.21 -15.58 -10.70
N HIS A 121 -10.31 -14.62 -10.58
CA HIS A 121 -9.42 -14.51 -9.43
C HIS A 121 -10.18 -14.06 -8.17
N LEU A 122 -11.19 -13.21 -8.31
CA LEU A 122 -12.07 -12.81 -7.21
C LEU A 122 -12.75 -14.02 -6.57
N ARG A 123 -13.33 -14.93 -7.38
CA ARG A 123 -13.92 -16.19 -6.88
C ARG A 123 -12.89 -17.09 -6.20
N MET A 124 -11.70 -17.21 -6.79
CA MET A 124 -10.63 -18.03 -6.24
C MET A 124 -10.17 -17.49 -4.87
N LEU A 125 -9.95 -16.18 -4.79
CA LEU A 125 -9.59 -15.46 -3.57
C LEU A 125 -10.68 -15.62 -2.51
N TRP A 126 -11.94 -15.32 -2.84
CA TRP A 126 -13.07 -15.45 -1.91
C TRP A 126 -13.19 -16.86 -1.34
N ARG A 127 -13.07 -17.88 -2.19
CA ARG A 127 -13.09 -19.27 -1.75
C ARG A 127 -11.97 -19.58 -0.75
N ARG A 128 -10.76 -19.08 -1.00
CA ARG A 128 -9.62 -19.27 -0.11
C ARG A 128 -9.81 -18.53 1.20
N TRP A 129 -10.40 -17.33 1.15
CA TRP A 129 -10.70 -16.54 2.32
C TRP A 129 -11.73 -17.24 3.22
N LYS A 130 -12.85 -17.73 2.67
CA LYS A 130 -13.83 -18.51 3.45
C LYS A 130 -13.21 -19.73 4.15
N LYS A 131 -12.22 -20.37 3.52
CA LYS A 131 -11.47 -21.48 4.16
C LYS A 131 -10.54 -21.00 5.28
N LYS A 132 -9.91 -19.84 5.13
CA LYS A 132 -9.09 -19.21 6.17
C LYS A 132 -9.94 -18.87 7.40
N ALA A 133 -11.09 -18.25 7.17
CA ALA A 133 -12.07 -17.84 8.18
C ALA A 133 -12.84 -19.01 8.85
N ARG A 134 -12.56 -20.27 8.49
CA ARG A 134 -13.16 -21.49 9.05
C ARG A 134 -14.70 -21.48 9.10
N LEU A 135 -15.35 -20.99 8.05
CA LEU A 135 -16.80 -20.79 7.99
C LEU A 135 -17.60 -22.06 7.66
N ALA A 136 -17.08 -23.26 7.97
CA ALA A 136 -17.68 -24.51 7.53
C ALA A 136 -18.36 -25.25 8.68
N ILE A 137 -19.65 -25.58 8.50
CA ILE A 137 -20.43 -26.45 9.38
C ILE A 137 -20.63 -27.76 8.64
N CYS A 138 -20.26 -28.90 9.24
CA CYS A 138 -20.40 -30.23 8.62
C CYS A 138 -19.82 -30.31 7.17
N GLY A 139 -18.74 -29.58 6.90
CA GLY A 139 -18.09 -29.52 5.58
C GLY A 139 -18.72 -28.56 4.56
N ILE A 140 -19.86 -27.94 4.89
CA ILE A 140 -20.55 -26.96 4.06
C ILE A 140 -20.18 -25.56 4.54
N THR A 141 -19.68 -24.72 3.63
CA THR A 141 -19.35 -23.32 3.94
C THR A 141 -20.63 -22.49 4.04
N VAL A 142 -20.87 -21.87 5.20
CA VAL A 142 -22.07 -21.06 5.47
C VAL A 142 -21.63 -19.62 5.74
N THR A 143 -21.96 -18.71 4.83
CA THR A 143 -21.85 -17.26 5.06
C THR A 143 -23.10 -16.76 5.77
N PRO A 144 -23.02 -15.61 6.47
CA PRO A 144 -24.15 -15.02 7.15
C PRO A 144 -25.35 -14.80 6.23
N PHE A 145 -26.55 -14.88 6.81
CA PHE A 145 -27.79 -14.82 6.07
C PHE A 145 -28.40 -13.42 6.02
N GLY A 146 -28.01 -12.48 6.87
CA GLY A 146 -28.43 -11.08 6.82
C GLY A 146 -29.03 -10.59 8.14
N PRO A 147 -30.09 -11.22 8.67
CA PRO A 147 -30.67 -10.81 9.93
C PRO A 147 -29.68 -11.03 11.09
N GLU A 148 -29.19 -9.93 11.69
CA GLU A 148 -28.10 -9.96 12.67
C GLU A 148 -28.37 -10.91 13.85
N TRP A 149 -29.62 -10.97 14.33
CA TRP A 149 -29.98 -11.84 15.45
C TRP A 149 -29.86 -13.33 15.11
N LEU A 150 -30.12 -13.73 13.87
CA LEU A 150 -29.92 -15.11 13.39
C LEU A 150 -28.44 -15.42 13.26
N ASP A 151 -27.68 -14.51 12.65
CA ASP A 151 -26.26 -14.71 12.43
C ASP A 151 -25.48 -14.72 13.75
N CYS A 152 -25.89 -13.92 14.74
CA CYS A 152 -25.37 -13.96 16.10
C CYS A 152 -25.64 -15.32 16.78
N GLN A 153 -26.86 -15.85 16.69
CA GLN A 153 -27.19 -17.14 17.28
C GLN A 153 -26.43 -18.28 16.61
N MET A 154 -26.37 -18.29 15.28
CA MET A 154 -25.64 -19.31 14.51
C MET A 154 -24.14 -19.26 14.80
N SER A 155 -23.56 -18.06 14.90
CA SER A 155 -22.16 -17.88 15.28
C SER A 155 -21.84 -18.54 16.63
N ARG A 156 -22.67 -18.30 17.65
CA ARG A 156 -22.51 -18.87 18.99
C ARG A 156 -22.69 -20.39 19.01
N LEU A 157 -23.75 -20.89 18.36
CA LEU A 157 -24.07 -22.33 18.35
C LEU A 157 -23.05 -23.16 17.59
N MET A 158 -22.47 -22.60 16.52
CA MET A 158 -21.61 -23.33 15.58
C MET A 158 -20.12 -22.94 15.70
N GLY A 159 -19.75 -22.07 16.63
CA GLY A 159 -18.37 -21.63 16.84
C GLY A 159 -17.77 -20.85 15.66
N LEU A 160 -18.61 -20.10 14.92
CA LEU A 160 -18.17 -19.33 13.77
C LEU A 160 -17.73 -17.94 14.22
N ASN A 161 -16.42 -17.72 14.30
CA ASN A 161 -15.87 -16.46 14.81
C ASN A 161 -15.60 -15.42 13.71
N GLY A 162 -15.50 -15.84 12.45
CA GLY A 162 -15.06 -14.97 11.35
C GLY A 162 -13.55 -15.05 11.14
N ASP A 163 -12.90 -13.92 10.85
CA ASP A 163 -11.49 -13.88 10.49
C ASP A 163 -10.73 -12.69 11.11
N PHE A 164 -9.40 -12.80 11.09
CA PHE A 164 -8.47 -11.73 11.40
C PHE A 164 -7.65 -11.38 10.15
N ILE A 165 -7.65 -10.10 9.78
CA ILE A 165 -7.10 -9.57 8.53
C ILE A 165 -5.85 -8.75 8.88
N ASN A 166 -4.74 -8.97 8.17
CA ASN A 166 -3.49 -8.26 8.45
C ASN A 166 -3.55 -6.80 7.98
N ASP A 167 -4.19 -6.57 6.84
CA ASP A 167 -4.34 -5.26 6.26
C ASP A 167 -5.72 -5.12 5.59
N PHE A 168 -6.69 -4.67 6.37
CA PHE A 168 -8.07 -4.50 5.89
C PHE A 168 -8.22 -3.26 5.00
N ARG A 169 -7.29 -2.31 5.12
CA ARG A 169 -7.34 -1.05 4.40
C ARG A 169 -7.23 -1.22 2.89
N LEU A 170 -6.51 -2.25 2.47
CA LEU A 170 -6.37 -2.62 1.06
C LEU A 170 -7.59 -3.33 0.49
N ILE A 171 -8.64 -3.57 1.29
CA ILE A 171 -9.87 -4.26 0.90
C ILE A 171 -11.07 -3.31 0.99
N ASP A 172 -11.12 -2.50 2.06
CA ASP A 172 -12.23 -1.60 2.38
C ASP A 172 -12.17 -0.26 1.64
N TYR A 173 -11.11 0.00 0.87
CA TYR A 173 -10.88 1.21 0.10
C TYR A 173 -10.36 0.86 -1.31
N PRO A 174 -10.76 1.57 -2.39
CA PRO A 174 -10.24 1.26 -3.71
C PRO A 174 -8.79 1.73 -3.85
N VAL A 175 -7.91 0.80 -4.19
CA VAL A 175 -6.48 1.01 -4.28
C VAL A 175 -5.95 0.90 -5.71
N SER A 176 -6.57 0.05 -6.55
CA SER A 176 -6.14 -0.19 -7.93
C SER A 176 -7.28 -0.71 -8.80
N LEU A 177 -7.88 0.19 -9.58
CA LEU A 177 -8.99 -0.18 -10.47
C LEU A 177 -8.48 -1.06 -11.62
N LEU A 178 -9.28 -2.05 -11.98
CA LEU A 178 -9.00 -2.98 -13.05
C LEU A 178 -9.19 -2.32 -14.43
N SER A 179 -8.29 -2.61 -15.37
CA SER A 179 -8.49 -2.29 -16.79
C SER A 179 -9.81 -2.86 -17.35
N SER A 180 -10.39 -2.19 -18.34
CA SER A 180 -11.50 -2.76 -19.14
C SER A 180 -10.93 -3.60 -20.30
N ALA A 181 -11.78 -4.35 -20.99
CA ALA A 181 -11.34 -5.12 -22.15
C ALA A 181 -10.87 -4.23 -23.32
N GLU A 182 -11.44 -3.02 -23.43
CA GLU A 182 -11.19 -2.07 -24.51
C GLU A 182 -10.15 -1.00 -24.13
N SER A 183 -10.06 -0.67 -22.84
CA SER A 183 -9.19 0.38 -22.30
C SER A 183 -8.22 -0.19 -21.25
N PRO A 184 -7.06 -0.70 -21.68
CA PRO A 184 -5.91 -0.92 -20.82
C PRO A 184 -5.52 0.30 -19.97
N GLY A 185 -5.22 0.09 -18.69
CA GLY A 185 -4.72 1.15 -17.81
C GLY A 185 -3.22 1.42 -17.91
N LEU A 186 -2.43 0.49 -18.47
CA LEU A 186 -0.96 0.51 -18.47
C LEU A 186 -0.34 0.08 -19.83
N ASP A 187 -1.04 0.33 -20.94
CA ASP A 187 -0.55 -0.04 -22.29
C ASP A 187 0.66 0.76 -22.80
N GLY A 188 1.10 1.81 -22.08
CA GLY A 188 2.19 2.68 -22.50
C GLY A 188 1.79 3.72 -23.54
N MET A 189 0.51 3.75 -23.94
CA MET A 189 -0.03 4.77 -24.84
C MET A 189 -0.47 6.01 -24.06
N PRO A 190 -0.16 7.23 -24.56
CA PRO A 190 -0.68 8.46 -23.98
C PRO A 190 -2.21 8.46 -23.86
N GLY A 191 -2.70 8.96 -22.72
CA GLY A 191 -4.13 9.11 -22.44
C GLY A 191 -4.89 7.81 -22.14
N ASN A 192 -4.20 6.69 -21.88
CA ASN A 192 -4.84 5.44 -21.48
C ASN A 192 -5.66 5.55 -20.19
N ASP A 193 -5.17 6.33 -19.23
CA ASP A 193 -5.86 6.69 -18.00
C ASP A 193 -7.21 7.38 -18.28
N LYS A 194 -7.25 8.28 -19.27
CA LYS A 194 -8.47 8.99 -19.66
C LYS A 194 -9.48 8.05 -20.31
N ARG A 195 -9.01 7.14 -21.17
CA ARG A 195 -9.86 6.11 -21.82
C ARG A 195 -10.49 5.19 -20.78
N LEU A 196 -9.66 4.62 -19.89
CA LEU A 196 -10.15 3.76 -18.82
C LEU A 196 -11.11 4.48 -17.87
N LYS A 197 -10.81 5.72 -17.47
CA LYS A 197 -11.73 6.50 -16.62
C LYS A 197 -13.09 6.73 -17.28
N LYS A 198 -13.12 6.96 -18.59
CA LYS A 198 -14.36 7.13 -19.35
C LYS A 198 -15.18 5.84 -19.31
N ASP A 199 -14.57 4.71 -19.65
CA ASP A 199 -15.23 3.40 -19.62
C ASP A 199 -15.80 3.08 -18.22
N LEU A 200 -15.01 3.33 -17.17
CA LEU A 200 -15.45 3.08 -15.79
C LEU A 200 -16.57 4.03 -15.35
N ALA A 201 -16.60 5.26 -15.88
CA ALA A 201 -17.69 6.20 -15.64
C ALA A 201 -18.97 5.78 -16.37
N ASP A 202 -18.86 5.29 -17.60
CA ASP A 202 -19.99 4.77 -18.38
C ASP A 202 -20.59 3.51 -17.70
N MET A 203 -19.78 2.73 -17.00
CA MET A 203 -20.23 1.62 -16.14
C MET A 203 -20.78 2.06 -14.77
N GLY A 204 -20.77 3.35 -14.45
CA GLY A 204 -21.18 3.90 -13.16
C GLY A 204 -20.24 3.58 -11.98
N ILE A 205 -19.05 3.06 -12.26
CA ILE A 205 -18.07 2.62 -11.24
C ILE A 205 -17.22 3.78 -10.76
N PHE A 206 -16.90 4.73 -11.63
CA PHE A 206 -15.94 5.80 -11.34
C PHE A 206 -16.38 7.15 -11.92
N ASP A 207 -15.63 8.21 -11.62
CA ASP A 207 -15.87 9.54 -12.20
C ASP A 207 -14.59 10.05 -12.88
N THR A 208 -14.74 10.64 -14.06
CA THR A 208 -13.61 11.10 -14.88
C THR A 208 -12.82 12.25 -14.25
N ALA A 209 -13.43 13.02 -13.34
CA ALA A 209 -12.78 14.09 -12.58
C ALA A 209 -11.93 13.55 -11.43
N MET A 210 -12.11 12.28 -11.03
CA MET A 210 -11.26 11.66 -10.02
C MET A 210 -9.88 11.26 -10.57
N PRO A 211 -8.82 11.35 -9.75
CA PRO A 211 -7.54 10.78 -10.11
C PRO A 211 -7.64 9.26 -10.19
N MET A 212 -7.05 8.66 -11.22
CA MET A 212 -6.99 7.21 -11.35
C MET A 212 -6.32 6.57 -10.13
N TYR A 213 -6.95 5.55 -9.54
CA TYR A 213 -6.39 4.78 -8.44
C TYR A 213 -5.49 3.67 -8.99
N LEU A 214 -4.22 3.73 -8.59
CA LEU A 214 -3.18 2.76 -8.87
C LEU A 214 -2.31 2.61 -7.62
N LEU A 215 -1.78 1.41 -7.38
CA LEU A 215 -0.84 1.14 -6.28
C LEU A 215 0.49 1.89 -6.45
N TYR A 216 0.91 2.05 -7.71
CA TYR A 216 2.10 2.78 -8.11
C TYR A 216 1.76 3.64 -9.32
N ARG A 217 2.13 4.92 -9.30
CA ARG A 217 1.68 5.90 -10.28
C ARG A 217 2.83 6.70 -10.86
N LEU A 218 2.84 6.83 -12.19
CA LEU A 218 3.73 7.75 -12.89
C LEU A 218 3.38 9.20 -12.54
N ARG A 219 4.38 9.97 -12.11
CA ARG A 219 4.33 11.42 -12.04
C ARG A 219 4.87 11.96 -13.36
N GLU A 220 3.95 12.24 -14.28
CA GLU A 220 4.28 12.76 -15.61
C GLU A 220 4.83 14.18 -15.51
N HIS A 221 5.91 14.43 -16.24
CA HIS A 221 6.57 15.73 -16.31
C HIS A 221 5.61 16.85 -16.72
N ALA A 222 4.79 16.60 -17.74
CA ALA A 222 3.83 17.59 -18.25
C ALA A 222 2.81 18.04 -17.19
N ALA A 223 2.46 17.17 -16.24
CA ALA A 223 1.46 17.45 -15.22
C ALA A 223 2.06 17.97 -13.90
N ARG A 224 3.32 17.64 -13.59
CA ARG A 224 3.93 17.90 -12.27
C ARG A 224 5.19 18.76 -12.30
N GLY A 225 5.76 19.02 -13.49
CA GLY A 225 7.04 19.71 -13.64
C GLY A 225 8.27 18.84 -13.35
N PHE A 226 8.08 17.56 -13.02
CA PHE A 226 9.14 16.57 -12.87
C PHE A 226 8.65 15.19 -13.29
N SER A 227 9.58 14.33 -13.73
CA SER A 227 9.31 12.94 -14.04
C SER A 227 9.71 12.04 -12.88
N GLY A 228 8.84 11.12 -12.52
CA GLY A 228 9.06 10.25 -11.37
C GLY A 228 7.91 9.30 -11.10
N PHE A 229 7.86 8.75 -9.90
CA PHE A 229 6.81 7.81 -9.51
C PHE A 229 6.30 8.10 -8.11
N GLU A 230 5.06 7.73 -7.84
CA GLU A 230 4.42 7.80 -6.54
C GLU A 230 4.00 6.40 -6.12
N GLY A 231 4.49 5.95 -4.96
CA GLY A 231 3.92 4.82 -4.25
C GLY A 231 2.86 5.28 -3.27
N ARG A 232 1.75 4.54 -3.22
CA ARG A 232 0.63 4.83 -2.31
C ARG A 232 0.55 3.75 -1.24
N TYR A 233 0.82 4.16 -0.01
CA TYR A 233 0.70 3.32 1.18
C TYR A 233 -0.61 3.67 1.87
N TYR A 234 -1.63 2.84 1.68
CA TYR A 234 -2.95 3.11 2.24
C TYR A 234 -3.04 2.85 3.75
N SER A 235 -2.10 2.06 4.28
CA SER A 235 -2.12 1.50 5.64
C SER A 235 -1.09 2.18 6.55
N LEU A 236 -1.09 1.81 7.84
CA LEU A 236 -0.27 2.47 8.86
C LEU A 236 1.14 1.87 8.92
N PHE A 237 2.12 2.74 9.17
CA PHE A 237 3.47 2.36 9.58
C PHE A 237 3.53 2.30 11.11
N GLU A 238 4.22 1.32 11.69
CA GLU A 238 4.44 1.32 13.14
C GLU A 238 5.54 2.33 13.51
N ASN A 239 6.56 2.47 12.66
CA ASN A 239 7.68 3.38 12.86
C ASN A 239 8.10 4.09 11.55
N PHE A 240 8.45 5.37 11.59
CA PHE A 240 8.81 6.12 10.38
C PHE A 240 10.20 5.74 9.85
N THR A 241 11.19 5.59 10.71
CA THR A 241 12.57 5.36 10.30
C THR A 241 12.78 3.92 9.83
N GLN A 242 12.29 2.96 10.62
CA GLN A 242 12.43 1.53 10.36
C GLN A 242 11.40 1.02 9.36
N ASP A 243 10.12 1.38 9.46
CA ASP A 243 9.13 0.81 8.54
C ASP A 243 8.98 1.68 7.27
N MET A 244 8.68 2.97 7.42
CA MET A 244 8.52 3.86 6.26
C MET A 244 9.85 4.09 5.52
N GLY A 245 10.97 4.21 6.24
CA GLY A 245 12.30 4.36 5.65
C GLY A 245 12.75 3.14 4.84
N HIS A 246 12.58 1.92 5.37
CA HIS A 246 12.86 0.70 4.61
C HIS A 246 11.87 0.50 3.46
N ALA A 247 10.58 0.82 3.63
CA ALA A 247 9.61 0.80 2.54
C ALA A 247 10.01 1.75 1.39
N LEU A 248 10.47 2.97 1.70
CA LEU A 248 10.94 3.93 0.71
C LEU A 248 12.21 3.44 0.00
N SER A 249 13.13 2.85 0.75
CA SER A 249 14.37 2.27 0.22
C SER A 249 14.06 1.12 -0.75
N MET A 250 13.13 0.24 -0.36
CA MET A 250 12.63 -0.85 -1.21
C MET A 250 11.90 -0.34 -2.44
N GLN A 251 11.04 0.68 -2.30
CA GLN A 251 10.36 1.32 -3.43
C GLN A 251 11.38 1.83 -4.45
N THR A 252 12.44 2.48 -3.98
CA THR A 252 13.50 3.02 -4.84
C THR A 252 14.28 1.90 -5.52
N LEU A 253 14.64 0.84 -4.79
CA LEU A 253 15.35 -0.32 -5.33
C LEU A 253 14.55 -1.04 -6.42
N VAL A 254 13.29 -1.36 -6.16
CA VAL A 254 12.43 -2.08 -7.12
C VAL A 254 12.18 -1.21 -8.35
N THR A 255 12.03 0.11 -8.17
CA THR A 255 11.93 1.05 -9.30
C THR A 255 13.21 1.06 -10.14
N ALA A 256 14.38 1.12 -9.51
CA ALA A 256 15.65 1.05 -10.21
C ALA A 256 15.84 -0.29 -10.94
N LEU A 257 15.45 -1.41 -10.33
CA LEU A 257 15.46 -2.72 -10.95
C LEU A 257 14.52 -2.80 -12.15
N ALA A 258 13.32 -2.24 -12.06
CA ALA A 258 12.39 -2.17 -13.18
C ALA A 258 13.03 -1.42 -14.37
N PHE A 259 13.67 -0.28 -14.13
CA PHE A 259 14.41 0.42 -15.17
C PHE A 259 15.59 -0.39 -15.71
N LYS A 260 16.31 -1.13 -14.86
CA LYS A 260 17.39 -2.03 -15.29
C LYS A 260 16.88 -3.09 -16.27
N TYR A 261 15.76 -3.74 -15.97
CA TYR A 261 15.15 -4.71 -16.90
C TYR A 261 14.70 -4.08 -18.21
N ILE A 262 14.07 -2.89 -18.15
CA ILE A 262 13.58 -2.19 -19.35
C ILE A 262 14.76 -1.76 -20.24
N LEU A 263 15.79 -1.14 -19.66
CA LEU A 263 16.94 -0.63 -20.41
C LEU A 263 17.79 -1.74 -21.02
N LYS A 264 17.84 -2.92 -20.39
CA LYS A 264 18.48 -4.10 -20.98
C LYS A 264 17.65 -4.79 -22.06
N GLY A 265 16.38 -4.39 -22.24
CA GLY A 265 15.44 -5.05 -23.16
C GLY A 265 14.98 -6.44 -22.68
N GLU A 266 15.25 -6.80 -21.43
CA GLU A 266 14.85 -8.10 -20.86
C GLU A 266 13.34 -8.18 -20.65
N ILE A 267 12.68 -7.04 -20.40
CA ILE A 267 11.25 -6.93 -20.19
C ILE A 267 10.70 -5.79 -21.05
N THR A 268 9.59 -6.08 -21.73
CA THR A 268 8.82 -5.15 -22.58
C THR A 268 7.34 -5.33 -22.30
N HIS A 269 6.46 -4.48 -22.86
CA HIS A 269 5.00 -4.63 -22.72
C HIS A 269 4.49 -6.02 -23.16
N PHE A 270 5.16 -6.67 -24.12
CA PHE A 270 4.81 -8.03 -24.55
C PHE A 270 4.94 -9.06 -23.41
N HIS A 271 5.92 -8.88 -22.53
CA HIS A 271 6.19 -9.82 -21.44
C HIS A 271 5.17 -9.71 -20.31
N ILE A 272 4.44 -8.60 -20.21
CA ILE A 272 3.38 -8.38 -19.21
C ILE A 272 2.16 -7.75 -19.92
N PRO A 273 1.30 -8.58 -20.53
CA PRO A 273 0.12 -8.11 -21.26
C PRO A 273 -0.88 -7.34 -20.40
N ASP A 274 -1.59 -6.40 -21.03
CA ASP A 274 -2.55 -5.48 -20.39
C ASP A 274 -3.97 -6.03 -20.20
N GLN A 275 -4.18 -7.31 -20.46
CA GLN A 275 -5.51 -7.90 -20.38
C GLN A 275 -5.98 -7.93 -18.91
N PRO A 276 -7.26 -7.59 -18.62
CA PRO A 276 -7.79 -7.56 -17.25
C PRO A 276 -7.52 -8.85 -16.47
N PHE A 277 -7.58 -10.00 -17.15
CA PHE A 277 -7.24 -11.29 -16.56
C PHE A 277 -5.78 -11.34 -16.05
N VAL A 278 -4.82 -10.90 -16.86
CA VAL A 278 -3.38 -10.93 -16.52
C VAL A 278 -3.05 -9.92 -15.42
N GLU A 279 -3.72 -8.77 -15.43
CA GLU A 279 -3.66 -7.77 -14.36
C GLU A 279 -4.20 -8.30 -13.04
N SER A 280 -5.36 -8.94 -13.08
CA SER A 280 -5.93 -9.57 -11.91
C SER A 280 -5.08 -10.74 -11.40
N GLU A 281 -4.45 -11.52 -12.29
CA GLU A 281 -3.62 -12.67 -11.93
C GLU A 281 -2.42 -12.24 -11.07
N ARG A 282 -1.76 -11.12 -11.40
CA ARG A 282 -0.65 -10.57 -10.60
C ARG A 282 -1.14 -9.83 -9.35
N ARG A 283 -2.26 -9.10 -9.41
CA ARG A 283 -2.79 -8.34 -8.26
C ARG A 283 -3.44 -9.21 -7.18
N GLN A 284 -3.95 -10.39 -7.50
CA GLN A 284 -4.53 -11.29 -6.48
C GLN A 284 -3.51 -11.63 -5.37
N ILE A 285 -2.22 -11.62 -5.69
CA ILE A 285 -1.13 -11.96 -4.76
C ILE A 285 -1.02 -10.87 -3.69
N PHE A 286 -1.12 -9.61 -4.12
CA PHE A 286 -1.12 -8.43 -3.26
C PHE A 286 -2.31 -8.44 -2.29
N PHE A 287 -3.53 -8.51 -2.81
CA PHE A 287 -4.74 -8.57 -1.97
C PHE A 287 -4.81 -9.83 -1.12
N GLY A 288 -4.37 -10.97 -1.67
CA GLY A 288 -4.26 -12.21 -0.91
C GLY A 288 -3.27 -12.10 0.26
N SER A 289 -2.17 -11.35 0.09
CA SER A 289 -1.20 -11.07 1.16
C SER A 289 -1.79 -10.14 2.23
N ALA A 290 -2.54 -9.10 1.82
CA ALA A 290 -3.27 -8.20 2.73
C ALA A 290 -4.25 -8.96 3.64
N ILE A 291 -5.01 -9.89 3.04
CA ILE A 291 -5.95 -10.73 3.78
C ILE A 291 -5.22 -11.76 4.67
N GLY A 292 -4.00 -12.15 4.32
CA GLY A 292 -3.28 -13.27 4.95
C GLY A 292 -3.68 -14.64 4.39
N ILE A 293 -4.11 -14.70 3.13
CA ILE A 293 -4.40 -15.96 2.43
C ILE A 293 -3.09 -16.70 2.13
N PRO A 294 -2.95 -17.97 2.52
CA PRO A 294 -1.67 -18.67 2.41
C PRO A 294 -1.29 -19.10 0.99
N THR A 295 -2.26 -19.22 0.08
CA THR A 295 -2.01 -19.69 -1.29
C THR A 295 -2.93 -19.01 -2.31
N PHE A 296 -2.39 -18.72 -3.49
CA PHE A 296 -3.10 -18.18 -4.65
C PHE A 296 -2.96 -19.11 -5.87
N TYR A 297 -3.56 -18.74 -7.00
CA TYR A 297 -3.58 -19.55 -8.21
C TYR A 297 -3.07 -18.79 -9.43
N VAL A 298 -2.22 -19.42 -10.23
CA VAL A 298 -1.69 -18.87 -11.49
C VAL A 298 -1.96 -19.87 -12.60
N GLN A 299 -2.32 -19.41 -13.79
CA GLN A 299 -2.47 -20.25 -14.96
C GLN A 299 -1.12 -20.90 -15.31
N LYS A 300 -1.13 -22.21 -15.61
CA LYS A 300 0.09 -22.95 -15.93
C LYS A 300 0.82 -22.34 -17.14
N ASP A 301 0.05 -21.95 -18.15
CA ASP A 301 0.53 -21.34 -19.39
C ASP A 301 0.24 -19.83 -19.39
N THR A 302 0.53 -19.15 -18.26
CA THR A 302 0.32 -17.70 -18.13
C THR A 302 1.07 -16.94 -19.22
N LYS A 303 0.40 -15.93 -19.80
CA LYS A 303 1.01 -15.01 -20.78
C LYS A 303 1.94 -13.99 -20.13
N ASN A 304 1.95 -13.90 -18.79
CA ASN A 304 2.85 -13.05 -18.06
C ASN A 304 4.20 -13.75 -17.88
N LEU A 305 5.15 -13.41 -18.75
CA LEU A 305 6.46 -14.05 -18.80
C LEU A 305 7.33 -13.67 -17.59
N LEU A 306 7.13 -12.48 -17.01
CA LEU A 306 7.78 -12.11 -15.76
C LEU A 306 7.26 -12.97 -14.60
N MET A 307 5.94 -13.16 -14.50
CA MET A 307 5.35 -14.08 -13.52
C MET A 307 5.91 -15.49 -13.69
N ALA A 308 6.00 -15.99 -14.92
CA ALA A 308 6.60 -17.29 -15.20
C ALA A 308 8.08 -17.37 -14.76
N LYS A 309 8.88 -16.31 -14.96
CA LYS A 309 10.26 -16.21 -14.45
C LYS A 309 10.30 -16.31 -12.92
N ILE A 310 9.42 -15.60 -12.21
CA ILE A 310 9.34 -15.64 -10.74
C ILE A 310 8.92 -17.02 -10.24
N LEU A 311 7.94 -17.65 -10.90
CA LEU A 311 7.46 -18.98 -10.53
C LEU A 311 8.53 -20.06 -10.68
N LYS A 312 9.46 -19.95 -11.64
CA LYS A 312 10.59 -20.89 -11.78
C LYS A 312 11.50 -20.91 -10.54
N LYS A 313 11.60 -19.80 -9.81
CA LYS A 313 12.36 -19.70 -8.55
C LYS A 313 11.51 -20.00 -7.32
N THR A 314 10.18 -20.07 -7.48
CA THR A 314 9.26 -20.29 -6.36
C THR A 314 9.16 -21.77 -6.01
N LYS A 315 9.39 -22.08 -4.73
CA LYS A 315 9.32 -23.46 -4.21
C LYS A 315 7.88 -23.85 -3.87
N LYS A 316 7.65 -25.17 -3.71
CA LYS A 316 6.36 -25.77 -3.29
C LYS A 316 5.15 -25.40 -4.16
N ILE A 317 5.36 -25.22 -5.46
CA ILE A 317 4.27 -25.11 -6.44
C ILE A 317 3.67 -26.48 -6.69
N ARG A 318 2.34 -26.58 -6.76
CA ARG A 318 1.64 -27.81 -7.17
C ARG A 318 0.50 -27.53 -8.13
N PRO A 319 0.17 -28.44 -9.05
CA PRO A 319 -1.07 -28.36 -9.81
C PRO A 319 -2.31 -28.30 -8.89
N SER A 320 -3.33 -27.57 -9.31
CA SER A 320 -4.60 -27.48 -8.61
C SER A 320 -5.55 -28.58 -9.07
N ASN A 321 -5.96 -29.48 -8.17
CA ASN A 321 -6.98 -30.50 -8.47
C ASN A 321 -8.37 -29.89 -8.75
N ARG A 322 -8.63 -28.68 -8.22
CA ARG A 322 -9.94 -28.02 -8.32
C ARG A 322 -10.05 -27.14 -9.57
N TYR A 323 -8.99 -26.41 -9.87
CA TYR A 323 -8.94 -25.49 -11.01
C TYR A 323 -7.98 -26.10 -12.02
N LYS A 324 -8.53 -26.90 -12.95
CA LYS A 324 -7.74 -27.54 -14.00
C LYS A 324 -6.99 -26.48 -14.80
N GLY A 325 -5.71 -26.71 -15.08
CA GLY A 325 -4.84 -25.74 -15.76
C GLY A 325 -4.22 -24.66 -14.87
N TYR A 326 -4.46 -24.69 -13.55
CA TYR A 326 -3.85 -23.74 -12.61
C TYR A 326 -2.81 -24.40 -11.70
N LEU A 327 -1.78 -23.63 -11.38
CA LEU A 327 -0.80 -23.88 -10.35
C LEU A 327 -1.26 -23.23 -9.05
N ARG A 328 -1.21 -23.96 -7.94
CA ARG A 328 -1.41 -23.43 -6.59
C ARG A 328 -0.04 -23.09 -6.00
N VAL A 329 0.13 -21.82 -5.66
CA VAL A 329 1.39 -21.24 -5.19
C VAL A 329 1.22 -20.76 -3.75
N TYR A 330 2.25 -20.93 -2.92
CA TYR A 330 2.26 -20.43 -1.55
C TYR A 330 2.75 -18.99 -1.51
N ASN A 331 2.03 -18.13 -0.80
CA ASN A 331 2.35 -16.69 -0.72
C ASN A 331 3.73 -16.44 -0.12
N ILE A 332 4.10 -17.19 0.93
CA ILE A 332 5.43 -17.10 1.53
C ILE A 332 6.55 -17.52 0.57
N GLU A 333 6.36 -18.59 -0.20
CA GLU A 333 7.39 -19.06 -1.14
C GLU A 333 7.54 -18.12 -2.34
N TYR A 334 6.46 -17.46 -2.76
CA TYR A 334 6.52 -16.41 -3.78
C TYR A 334 7.31 -15.19 -3.28
N ARG A 335 7.05 -14.72 -2.06
CA ARG A 335 7.82 -13.62 -1.44
C ARG A 335 9.31 -13.96 -1.29
N ARG A 336 9.63 -15.18 -0.86
CA ARG A 336 11.03 -15.68 -0.84
C ARG A 336 11.66 -15.64 -2.23
N ALA A 337 10.96 -16.10 -3.26
CA ALA A 337 11.47 -16.07 -4.63
C ALA A 337 11.73 -14.65 -5.13
N LEU A 338 10.88 -13.67 -4.77
CA LEU A 338 11.12 -12.27 -5.09
C LEU A 338 12.38 -11.73 -4.39
N ILE A 339 12.59 -12.06 -3.11
CA ILE A 339 13.79 -11.64 -2.37
C ILE A 339 15.05 -12.22 -3.02
N GLU A 340 15.04 -13.48 -3.45
CA GLU A 340 16.17 -14.08 -4.17
C GLU A 340 16.39 -13.41 -5.53
N ILE A 341 15.33 -13.06 -6.26
CA ILE A 341 15.47 -12.24 -7.49
C ILE A 341 16.09 -10.88 -7.19
N LEU A 342 15.72 -10.21 -6.10
CA LEU A 342 16.34 -8.93 -5.73
C LEU A 342 17.83 -9.10 -5.44
N LYS A 343 18.21 -10.15 -4.69
CA LYS A 343 19.62 -10.43 -4.38
C LYS A 343 20.43 -10.74 -5.63
N GLU A 344 19.87 -11.47 -6.59
CA GLU A 344 20.56 -11.83 -7.83
C GLU A 344 20.58 -10.66 -8.83
N ASP A 345 19.41 -10.22 -9.26
CA ASP A 345 19.23 -9.32 -10.40
C ASP A 345 19.48 -7.84 -10.02
N ALA A 346 19.42 -7.48 -8.73
CA ALA A 346 19.67 -6.14 -8.21
C ALA A 346 20.89 -6.04 -7.27
N SER A 347 21.79 -7.04 -7.27
CA SER A 347 23.01 -7.06 -6.44
C SER A 347 23.83 -5.77 -6.51
N ASP A 348 24.14 -5.33 -7.73
CA ASP A 348 24.82 -4.07 -8.04
C ASP A 348 24.08 -2.83 -7.53
N LEU A 349 22.75 -2.81 -7.65
CA LEU A 349 21.91 -1.71 -7.16
C LEU A 349 21.88 -1.68 -5.63
N ILE A 350 21.80 -2.84 -4.99
CA ILE A 350 21.83 -2.97 -3.52
C ILE A 350 23.15 -2.43 -2.98
N GLU A 351 24.27 -2.77 -3.61
CA GLU A 351 25.60 -2.27 -3.23
C GLU A 351 25.69 -0.75 -3.46
N MET A 352 25.36 -0.28 -4.66
CA MET A 352 25.43 1.14 -5.05
C MET A 352 24.58 2.03 -4.12
N MET A 353 23.40 1.55 -3.72
CA MET A 353 22.47 2.29 -2.86
C MET A 353 22.65 1.99 -1.36
N ARG A 354 23.60 1.12 -0.99
CA ARG A 354 23.88 0.68 0.39
C ARG A 354 22.67 0.08 1.10
N LEU A 355 21.89 -0.75 0.39
CA LEU A 355 20.62 -1.32 0.88
C LEU A 355 20.75 -2.72 1.51
N GLY A 356 21.97 -3.15 1.84
CA GLY A 356 22.21 -4.48 2.40
C GLY A 356 21.44 -4.75 3.71
N GLU A 357 21.32 -3.76 4.58
CA GLU A 357 20.52 -3.86 5.81
C GLU A 357 19.02 -3.94 5.53
N THR A 358 18.52 -3.15 4.58
CA THR A 358 17.10 -3.18 4.17
C THR A 358 16.70 -4.55 3.64
N ILE A 359 17.55 -5.20 2.84
CA ILE A 359 17.28 -6.56 2.34
C ILE A 359 17.32 -7.60 3.47
N ARG A 360 18.19 -7.41 4.46
CA ARG A 360 18.26 -8.30 5.63
C ARG A 360 17.01 -8.16 6.51
N ASP A 361 16.58 -6.93 6.78
CA ASP A 361 15.34 -6.63 7.50
C ASP A 361 14.12 -7.21 6.77
N LEU A 362 14.03 -7.02 5.45
CA LEU A 362 12.95 -7.60 4.63
C LEU A 362 12.87 -9.12 4.77
N LEU A 363 14.02 -9.80 4.72
CA LEU A 363 14.09 -11.25 4.88
C LEU A 363 13.61 -11.67 6.27
N GLU A 364 14.11 -11.00 7.32
CA GLU A 364 13.73 -11.28 8.70
C GLU A 364 12.21 -11.14 8.92
N ARG A 365 11.62 -10.04 8.45
CA ARG A 365 10.17 -9.80 8.56
C ARG A 365 9.34 -10.79 7.74
N THR A 366 9.88 -11.27 6.63
CA THR A 366 9.20 -12.26 5.78
C THR A 366 9.19 -13.63 6.44
N GLU A 367 10.29 -14.03 7.06
CA GLU A 367 10.45 -15.32 7.74
C GLU A 367 9.78 -15.36 9.11
N ASN A 368 9.83 -14.25 9.84
CA ASN A 368 9.33 -14.11 11.21
C ASN A 368 8.24 -13.01 11.26
N PRO A 369 6.97 -13.37 11.02
CA PRO A 369 5.86 -12.41 10.95
C PRO A 369 5.66 -11.56 12.21
N ALA A 370 6.20 -11.96 13.37
CA ALA A 370 6.16 -11.17 14.60
C ALA A 370 6.95 -9.84 14.50
N PHE A 371 7.95 -9.78 13.61
CA PHE A 371 8.72 -8.56 13.34
C PHE A 371 8.12 -7.70 12.21
N SER A 372 7.16 -8.24 11.46
CA SER A 372 6.42 -7.47 10.46
C SER A 372 5.58 -6.38 11.12
N THR A 373 5.30 -5.27 10.43
CA THR A 373 4.46 -4.19 10.95
C THR A 373 3.08 -4.71 11.37
N ALA A 374 2.48 -5.63 10.62
CA ALA A 374 1.23 -6.27 11.03
C ALA A 374 1.38 -7.01 12.38
N GLY A 375 2.47 -7.75 12.56
CA GLY A 375 2.76 -8.48 13.80
C GLY A 375 3.00 -7.54 14.99
N LYS A 376 3.81 -6.49 14.80
CA LYS A 376 4.09 -5.48 15.83
C LYS A 376 2.82 -4.77 16.28
N LEU A 377 2.04 -4.21 15.34
CA LEU A 377 0.77 -3.52 15.65
C LEU A 377 -0.21 -4.45 16.37
N THR A 378 -0.35 -5.69 15.88
CA THR A 378 -1.25 -6.67 16.51
C THR A 378 -0.84 -6.97 17.94
N ARG A 379 0.46 -7.15 18.21
CA ARG A 379 0.96 -7.42 19.57
C ARG A 379 0.62 -6.28 20.52
N GLU A 380 0.89 -5.05 20.12
CA GLU A 380 0.68 -3.87 20.98
C GLU A 380 -0.82 -3.65 21.28
N ILE A 381 -1.69 -3.88 20.29
CA ILE A 381 -3.15 -3.82 20.48
C ILE A 381 -3.60 -4.91 21.46
N LEU A 382 -3.07 -6.13 21.33
CA LEU A 382 -3.41 -7.24 22.22
C LEU A 382 -2.93 -7.01 23.66
N GLU A 383 -1.77 -6.39 23.84
CA GLU A 383 -1.23 -6.04 25.16
C GLU A 383 -2.17 -5.10 25.93
N GLN A 384 -2.80 -4.12 25.26
CA GLN A 384 -3.80 -3.25 25.90
C GLN A 384 -5.03 -4.01 26.41
N THR A 385 -5.42 -5.08 25.70
CA THR A 385 -6.59 -5.89 26.03
C THR A 385 -6.28 -7.07 26.97
N GLY A 386 -5.00 -7.37 27.20
CA GLY A 386 -4.55 -8.57 27.92
C GLY A 386 -4.83 -9.90 27.17
N ALA A 387 -5.20 -9.85 25.89
CA ALA A 387 -5.55 -11.03 25.12
C ALA A 387 -4.33 -11.69 24.46
N SER A 388 -4.31 -13.02 24.37
CA SER A 388 -3.19 -13.74 23.75
C SER A 388 -3.31 -13.91 22.23
N SER A 389 -4.44 -13.56 21.63
CA SER A 389 -4.70 -13.73 20.19
C SER A 389 -5.91 -12.88 19.75
N PRO A 390 -5.92 -12.32 18.52
CA PRO A 390 -7.06 -11.53 18.03
C PRO A 390 -8.35 -12.35 17.93
N MET A 391 -8.24 -13.67 17.76
CA MET A 391 -9.40 -14.56 17.65
C MET A 391 -10.09 -14.85 18.98
N LYS A 392 -9.50 -14.42 20.11
CA LYS A 392 -10.12 -14.51 21.45
C LYS A 392 -11.00 -13.30 21.79
N LEU A 393 -10.88 -12.23 21.01
CA LEU A 393 -11.70 -11.03 21.12
C LEU A 393 -12.81 -11.05 20.08
N SER A 394 -13.90 -10.37 20.39
CA SER A 394 -14.87 -9.98 19.36
C SER A 394 -14.26 -8.95 18.40
N GLY A 395 -14.89 -8.78 17.23
CA GLY A 395 -14.52 -7.77 16.26
C GLY A 395 -14.58 -6.37 16.86
N ASP A 396 -15.67 -6.06 17.56
CA ASP A 396 -15.88 -4.74 18.15
C ASP A 396 -14.81 -4.42 19.20
N GLU A 397 -14.50 -5.37 20.10
CA GLU A 397 -13.45 -5.20 21.13
C GLU A 397 -12.08 -4.95 20.50
N PHE A 398 -11.65 -5.82 19.56
CA PHE A 398 -10.33 -5.67 18.94
C PHE A 398 -10.24 -4.37 18.15
N ASN A 399 -11.26 -4.04 17.36
CA ASN A 399 -11.23 -2.86 16.48
C ASN A 399 -11.30 -1.55 17.28
N LEU A 400 -12.03 -1.51 18.40
CA LEU A 400 -12.05 -0.37 19.31
C LEU A 400 -10.68 -0.17 19.98
N SER A 401 -10.06 -1.24 20.47
CA SER A 401 -8.70 -1.17 21.03
C SER A 401 -7.67 -0.79 19.98
N ALA A 402 -7.82 -1.25 18.73
CA ALA A 402 -6.98 -0.82 17.62
C ALA A 402 -7.10 0.69 17.38
N GLU A 403 -8.32 1.24 17.34
CA GLU A 403 -8.54 2.68 17.20
C GLU A 403 -7.88 3.48 18.33
N GLN A 404 -8.10 3.07 19.58
CA GLN A 404 -7.49 3.70 20.76
C GLN A 404 -5.96 3.67 20.69
N TYR A 405 -5.38 2.52 20.39
CA TYR A 405 -3.94 2.39 20.19
C TYR A 405 -3.41 3.35 19.12
N TYR A 406 -4.07 3.45 17.96
CA TYR A 406 -3.63 4.33 16.89
C TYR A 406 -3.68 5.81 17.29
N ARG A 407 -4.76 6.24 17.95
CA ARG A 407 -5.00 7.64 18.30
C ARG A 407 -4.15 8.11 19.48
N ASP A 408 -3.99 7.26 20.49
CA ASP A 408 -3.44 7.70 21.77
C ASP A 408 -1.98 7.28 21.96
N ILE A 409 -1.55 6.17 21.35
CA ILE A 409 -0.19 5.64 21.51
C ILE A 409 0.63 5.85 20.24
N LEU A 410 0.18 5.27 19.12
CA LEU A 410 0.96 5.29 17.88
C LEU A 410 1.20 6.72 17.38
N ARG A 411 0.17 7.56 17.39
CA ARG A 411 0.27 8.99 17.07
C ARG A 411 1.34 9.70 17.92
N LYS A 412 1.35 9.49 19.24
CA LYS A 412 2.33 10.10 20.15
C LYS A 412 3.74 9.57 19.88
N ARG A 413 3.88 8.27 19.61
CA ARG A 413 5.16 7.64 19.22
C ARG A 413 5.70 8.26 17.93
N HIS A 414 4.86 8.45 16.92
CA HIS A 414 5.21 9.12 15.66
C HIS A 414 5.63 10.58 15.86
N ILE A 415 4.92 11.34 16.70
CA ILE A 415 5.31 12.71 17.06
C ILE A 415 6.68 12.71 17.73
N CYS A 416 6.89 11.85 18.73
CA CYS A 416 8.17 11.74 19.43
C CYS A 416 9.33 11.38 18.48
N GLU A 417 9.10 10.45 17.54
CA GLU A 417 10.08 10.07 16.54
C GLU A 417 10.41 11.24 15.60
N ALA A 418 9.40 11.94 15.10
CA ALA A 418 9.58 13.10 14.24
C ALA A 418 10.35 14.24 14.95
N PHE A 419 10.11 14.44 16.25
CA PHE A 419 10.90 15.37 17.06
C PHE A 419 12.36 14.94 17.17
N GLY A 420 12.64 13.65 17.37
CA GLY A 420 14.01 13.14 17.38
C GLY A 420 14.75 13.43 16.07
N ILE A 421 14.09 13.24 14.93
CA ILE A 421 14.65 13.58 13.61
C ILE A 421 14.90 15.08 13.48
N LEU A 422 13.94 15.92 13.90
CA LEU A 422 14.07 17.37 13.83
C LEU A 422 15.19 17.90 14.74
N GLU A 423 15.37 17.32 15.93
CA GLU A 423 16.48 17.64 16.83
C GLU A 423 17.85 17.35 16.19
N GLU A 424 17.98 16.24 15.45
CA GLU A 424 19.19 15.93 14.69
C GLU A 424 19.44 16.94 13.57
N ASP A 425 18.39 17.37 12.87
CA ASP A 425 18.51 18.38 11.82
C ASP A 425 18.91 19.75 12.39
N VAL A 426 18.37 20.13 13.54
CA VAL A 426 18.75 21.38 14.21
C VAL A 426 20.21 21.36 14.64
N LYS A 427 20.73 20.24 15.14
CA LYS A 427 22.17 20.09 15.41
C LYS A 427 23.02 20.30 14.15
N LYS A 428 22.55 19.87 12.98
CA LYS A 428 23.21 20.17 11.70
C LYS A 428 23.13 21.64 11.36
N LEU A 429 21.98 22.29 11.56
CA LEU A 429 21.81 23.73 11.35
C LEU A 429 22.74 24.56 12.24
N GLU A 430 22.88 24.20 13.51
CA GLU A 430 23.84 24.82 14.44
C GLU A 430 25.28 24.64 13.94
N GLY A 431 25.64 23.43 13.46
CA GLY A 431 26.93 23.18 12.82
C GLY A 431 27.16 24.07 11.58
N TYR A 432 26.14 24.27 10.74
CA TYR A 432 26.22 25.19 9.60
C TYR A 432 26.31 26.66 10.02
N ALA A 433 25.62 27.05 11.09
CA ALA A 433 25.69 28.39 11.65
C ALA A 433 27.09 28.72 12.19
N ILE A 434 27.75 27.77 12.87
CA ILE A 434 29.14 27.93 13.33
C ILE A 434 30.09 28.14 12.15
N LEU A 435 29.84 27.45 11.04
CA LEU A 435 30.65 27.56 9.82
C LEU A 435 30.23 28.73 8.91
N ASP A 436 29.30 29.58 9.36
CA ASP A 436 28.70 30.69 8.61
C ASP A 436 28.19 30.32 7.21
N ARG A 437 27.55 29.15 7.10
CA ARG A 437 27.01 28.63 5.84
C ARG A 437 25.52 28.91 5.71
N TYR A 438 25.11 29.24 4.48
CA TYR A 438 23.71 29.35 4.08
C TYR A 438 22.87 30.31 4.95
N GLU A 439 23.50 31.32 5.55
CA GLU A 439 22.86 32.32 6.42
C GLU A 439 22.15 31.70 7.66
N CYS A 440 22.52 30.47 8.05
CA CYS A 440 21.87 29.73 9.13
C CYS A 440 21.99 30.46 10.48
N ASN A 441 23.11 31.15 10.72
CA ASN A 441 23.35 31.86 11.98
C ASN A 441 22.35 33.00 12.20
N THR A 442 22.18 33.86 11.20
CA THR A 442 21.21 34.98 11.24
C THR A 442 19.77 34.48 11.32
N ALA A 443 19.44 33.43 10.57
CA ALA A 443 18.10 32.85 10.58
C ALA A 443 17.76 32.20 11.94
N LEU A 444 18.64 31.36 12.49
CA LEU A 444 18.43 30.71 13.79
C LEU A 444 18.32 31.73 14.93
N SER A 445 19.23 32.69 14.98
CA SER A 445 19.19 33.75 16.00
C SER A 445 17.91 34.60 15.92
N SER A 446 17.45 34.91 14.71
CA SER A 446 16.18 35.62 14.51
C SER A 446 14.95 34.80 14.92
N ILE A 447 14.98 33.48 14.75
CA ILE A 447 13.85 32.59 15.06
C ILE A 447 13.78 32.33 16.57
N LEU A 448 14.91 31.97 17.19
CA LEU A 448 14.97 31.57 18.60
C LEU A 448 15.12 32.76 19.57
N LYS A 449 15.51 33.94 19.09
CA LYS A 449 15.62 35.18 19.88
C LYS A 449 16.35 34.95 21.22
N GLU A 450 17.56 34.38 21.14
CA GLU A 450 18.44 34.05 22.28
C GLU A 450 18.02 32.85 23.14
N ARG A 451 16.90 32.17 22.85
CA ARG A 451 16.56 30.90 23.52
C ARG A 451 17.48 29.77 23.09
N ASN A 452 17.82 28.89 24.02
CA ASN A 452 18.50 27.63 23.72
C ASN A 452 17.56 26.72 22.91
N ALA A 453 18.05 26.16 21.80
CA ALA A 453 17.27 25.27 20.95
C ALA A 453 16.78 24.03 21.70
N SER A 454 17.64 23.41 22.52
CA SER A 454 17.30 22.20 23.29
C SER A 454 16.14 22.45 24.26
N GLU A 455 16.19 23.56 25.01
CA GLU A 455 15.13 23.93 25.97
C GLU A 455 13.81 24.27 25.25
N PHE A 456 13.90 24.91 24.08
CA PHE A 456 12.74 25.17 23.23
C PHE A 456 12.11 23.85 22.74
N PHE A 457 12.90 22.90 22.26
CA PHE A 457 12.37 21.63 21.76
C PHE A 457 11.73 20.77 22.85
N GLU A 458 12.31 20.73 24.05
CA GLU A 458 11.74 19.98 25.16
C GLU A 458 10.37 20.54 25.58
N SER A 459 10.27 21.87 25.75
CA SER A 459 9.01 22.54 26.10
C SER A 459 7.93 22.38 25.03
N VAL A 460 8.30 22.55 23.76
CA VAL A 460 7.39 22.43 22.62
C VAL A 460 6.92 21.00 22.39
N LYS A 461 7.79 20.00 22.59
CA LYS A 461 7.45 18.58 22.44
C LYS A 461 6.35 18.17 23.41
N ILE A 462 6.47 18.55 24.68
CA ILE A 462 5.44 18.27 25.70
C ILE A 462 4.13 18.99 25.32
N GLY A 463 4.22 20.29 24.97
CA GLY A 463 3.06 21.08 24.56
C GLY A 463 2.32 20.52 23.33
N ILE A 464 3.03 19.91 22.37
CA ILE A 464 2.39 19.26 21.21
C ILE A 464 1.75 17.93 21.60
N LEU A 465 2.41 17.11 22.43
CA LEU A 465 1.88 15.82 22.85
C LEU A 465 0.60 15.95 23.70
N ASP A 466 0.50 17.03 24.45
CA ASP A 466 -0.66 17.36 25.29
C ASP A 466 -1.67 18.29 24.60
N GLU A 467 -1.41 18.69 23.35
CA GLU A 467 -2.25 19.60 22.57
C GLU A 467 -2.51 20.97 23.25
N THR A 468 -1.54 21.47 24.02
CA THR A 468 -1.61 22.71 24.81
C THR A 468 -0.69 23.84 24.33
N ILE A 469 0.03 23.62 23.22
CA ILE A 469 1.06 24.55 22.74
C ILE A 469 0.50 25.95 22.37
N PRO A 470 1.13 27.05 22.82
CA PRO A 470 0.78 28.39 22.39
C PRO A 470 1.04 28.61 20.90
N VAL A 471 0.20 29.41 20.25
CA VAL A 471 0.29 29.72 18.81
C VAL A 471 1.66 30.28 18.40
N ASP A 472 2.29 31.10 19.24
CA ASP A 472 3.59 31.71 18.92
C ASP A 472 4.76 30.71 18.99
N GLU A 473 4.69 29.72 19.87
CA GLU A 473 5.67 28.63 19.90
C GLU A 473 5.49 27.72 18.68
N LEU A 474 4.25 27.44 18.28
CA LEU A 474 3.96 26.70 17.05
C LEU A 474 4.50 27.42 15.81
N LYS A 475 4.33 28.75 15.71
CA LYS A 475 4.94 29.56 14.62
C LYS A 475 6.46 29.43 14.61
N THR A 476 7.08 29.44 15.79
CA THR A 476 8.53 29.29 15.93
C THR A 476 8.99 27.92 15.44
N LEU A 477 8.29 26.85 15.85
CA LEU A 477 8.57 25.49 15.38
C LEU A 477 8.44 25.37 13.84
N ILE A 478 7.37 25.90 13.26
CA ILE A 478 7.16 25.90 11.80
C ILE A 478 8.33 26.59 11.08
N ARG A 479 8.82 27.73 11.61
CA ARG A 479 9.97 28.44 11.03
C ARG A 479 11.25 27.61 11.07
N ILE A 480 11.49 26.88 12.16
CA ILE A 480 12.66 25.99 12.26
C ILE A 480 12.56 24.85 11.24
N ILE A 481 11.38 24.23 11.10
CA ILE A 481 11.14 23.19 10.09
C ILE A 481 11.43 23.73 8.68
N LEU A 482 10.93 24.94 8.36
CA LEU A 482 11.19 25.56 7.06
C LEU A 482 12.68 25.84 6.83
N LEU A 483 13.41 26.28 7.86
CA LEU A 483 14.85 26.50 7.77
C LEU A 483 15.62 25.19 7.54
N SER A 484 15.21 24.10 8.20
CA SER A 484 15.77 22.75 7.96
C SER A 484 15.61 22.36 6.49
N VAL A 485 14.36 22.42 5.98
CA VAL A 485 14.05 22.08 4.59
C VAL A 485 14.82 22.95 3.59
N TYR A 486 14.91 24.27 3.84
CA TYR A 486 15.68 25.19 2.99
C TYR A 486 17.16 24.79 2.94
N THR A 487 17.73 24.46 4.09
CA THR A 487 19.15 24.09 4.18
C THR A 487 19.43 22.78 3.46
N ASP A 488 18.55 21.78 3.60
CA ASP A 488 18.64 20.54 2.84
C ASP A 488 18.60 20.78 1.33
N MET A 489 17.71 21.66 0.87
CA MET A 489 17.66 22.06 -0.55
C MET A 489 18.98 22.69 -1.00
N LYS A 490 19.59 23.58 -0.20
CA LYS A 490 20.86 24.23 -0.53
C LYS A 490 22.04 23.26 -0.55
N VAL A 491 22.12 22.35 0.41
CA VAL A 491 23.14 21.29 0.43
C VAL A 491 23.01 20.40 -0.80
N LEU A 492 21.78 20.06 -1.21
CA LEU A 492 21.52 19.27 -2.41
C LEU A 492 21.87 20.00 -3.70
N GLU A 493 21.68 21.33 -3.76
CA GLU A 493 22.14 22.17 -4.88
C GLU A 493 23.67 22.15 -4.98
N ALA A 494 24.38 22.35 -3.87
CA ALA A 494 25.84 22.44 -3.82
C ALA A 494 26.59 21.11 -4.10
N ARG A 495 25.93 19.96 -3.96
CA ARG A 495 26.51 18.64 -4.28
C ARG A 495 26.47 18.30 -5.78
N ASN A 496 25.78 19.07 -6.60
CA ASN A 496 25.79 18.94 -8.07
C ASN A 496 26.67 20.03 -8.70
#